data_AF-A0A061IFH9-F1
#
_entry.id   AF-A0A061IFH9-F1
#
_cell.length_a   1.000
_cell.length_b   1.000
_cell.length_c   1.000
_cell.angle_alpha   90.00
_cell.angle_beta   90.00
_cell.angle_gamma   90.00
#
_symmetry.space_group_name_H-M   'P 1'
#
loop_
_entity.id
_entity.type
_entity.pdbx_description
1 polymer ?
#
loop_
_entity_poly.entity_id
_entity_poly.type
_entity_poly.pdbx_seq_one_letter_code
_entity_poly.pdbx_strand_id
1 'polypeptide(L)'
;MNLLAVLEVRTEGNENWGGFLRFKKGKRCSLVFGLIIMTLVMASYLLSGAHQELLISSPFHYGGFPNNPSLMDSENPSDMKEHHYQPSINNISYVKDYPSIKLIIDSIAARIEFTTRQLPDLQDLKRQELHMFSVIPNKFLPNSKSPCWYEEFSGRNTTDPYLTNSYVLYSKRFRSTFDALRKVFWGHLSHVHGKHFRLRCLPHFYIIGQPKCGTTDLYDRLRLHPEVKFSAIKEPHWWTRKRFGIVRLRDGLRDRYPVEDYLDLFDLAAHQIHQGLQAASAEEQSKMNKIIIGEASASTMWDNNAWTFFYDNSTDGEPPFLTQDFIHAFQPEAKLIVMLRDPVESTWEPGAYPEAQRRFQRFSPLSS
;
A
#
# COMPACT_ATOMS: atom_id res chain seq x y z
N MET A 1 24.85 -26.92 -16.52
CA MET A 1 24.51 -27.26 -17.91
C MET A 1 23.01 -27.44 -17.99
N ASN A 2 22.38 -26.69 -18.88
CA ASN A 2 20.94 -26.72 -19.18
C ASN A 2 20.52 -28.09 -19.74
N LEU A 3 19.28 -28.54 -19.51
CA LEU A 3 18.21 -28.58 -20.54
C LEU A 3 16.94 -29.31 -20.04
N LEU A 4 15.81 -28.60 -20.19
CA LEU A 4 14.48 -29.02 -20.67
C LEU A 4 13.67 -30.11 -19.94
N ALA A 5 12.57 -29.67 -19.33
CA ALA A 5 11.37 -30.47 -19.11
C ALA A 5 10.56 -30.54 -20.41
N VAL A 6 10.27 -31.76 -20.85
CA VAL A 6 9.41 -32.11 -21.97
C VAL A 6 7.94 -31.98 -21.54
N LEU A 7 7.16 -31.19 -22.28
CA LEU A 7 5.70 -31.12 -22.20
C LEU A 7 5.11 -32.29 -22.97
N GLU A 8 4.47 -33.22 -22.27
CA GLU A 8 3.74 -34.34 -22.85
C GLU A 8 2.33 -33.87 -23.26
N VAL A 9 2.09 -33.78 -24.57
CA VAL A 9 0.81 -33.45 -25.18
C VAL A 9 0.03 -34.75 -25.39
N ARG A 10 -1.11 -34.90 -24.71
CA ARG A 10 -2.04 -36.02 -24.92
C ARG A 10 -2.95 -35.70 -26.11
N THR A 11 -2.82 -36.48 -27.16
CA THR A 11 -3.67 -36.49 -28.37
C THR A 11 -4.86 -37.45 -28.19
N GLU A 12 -6.08 -36.91 -28.22
CA GLU A 12 -7.35 -37.58 -28.54
C GLU A 12 -8.21 -36.47 -29.20
N GLY A 13 -8.99 -36.62 -30.26
CA GLY A 13 -9.44 -37.73 -31.08
C GLY A 13 -10.45 -37.11 -32.06
N ASN A 14 -10.43 -37.57 -33.30
CA ASN A 14 -11.20 -37.13 -34.46
C ASN A 14 -12.74 -37.20 -34.26
N GLU A 15 -13.49 -36.10 -34.45
CA GLU A 15 -14.94 -36.17 -34.72
C GLU A 15 -15.44 -35.17 -35.79
N ASN A 16 -16.36 -35.70 -36.60
CA ASN A 16 -16.84 -35.28 -37.92
C ASN A 16 -17.49 -33.89 -38.06
N TRP A 17 -17.27 -33.31 -39.25
CA TRP A 17 -18.09 -32.26 -39.88
C TRP A 17 -19.46 -32.79 -40.34
N GLY A 18 -20.49 -32.70 -39.49
CA GLY A 18 -21.85 -33.03 -39.90
C GLY A 18 -22.92 -32.52 -38.95
N GLY A 19 -23.28 -31.24 -39.03
CA GLY A 19 -24.36 -30.71 -38.19
C GLY A 19 -24.61 -29.20 -38.27
N PHE A 20 -24.58 -28.60 -39.47
CA PHE A 20 -24.69 -27.14 -39.63
C PHE A 20 -26.12 -26.56 -39.50
N LEU A 21 -27.14 -27.34 -39.14
CA LEU A 21 -28.53 -26.84 -39.10
C LEU A 21 -29.34 -27.39 -37.91
N ARG A 22 -29.05 -26.92 -36.70
CA ARG A 22 -30.02 -26.95 -35.58
C ARG A 22 -29.71 -25.89 -34.52
N PHE A 23 -30.00 -24.63 -34.84
CA PHE A 23 -29.95 -23.53 -33.87
C PHE A 23 -31.03 -23.72 -32.79
N LYS A 24 -30.62 -24.16 -31.59
CA LYS A 24 -31.49 -24.22 -30.40
C LYS A 24 -31.97 -22.81 -30.03
N LYS A 25 -33.29 -22.66 -29.80
CA LYS A 25 -34.02 -21.43 -29.42
C LYS A 25 -33.30 -20.55 -28.37
N GLY A 26 -32.56 -21.14 -27.43
CA GLY A 26 -31.85 -20.40 -26.38
C GLY A 26 -30.72 -19.47 -26.85
N LYS A 27 -30.02 -19.79 -27.96
CA LYS A 27 -28.95 -18.92 -28.48
C LYS A 27 -29.48 -17.68 -29.21
N ARG A 28 -30.71 -17.73 -29.74
CA ARG A 28 -31.35 -16.56 -30.38
C ARG A 28 -31.76 -15.52 -29.34
N CYS A 29 -32.31 -15.95 -28.19
CA CYS A 29 -32.65 -15.03 -27.11
C CYS A 29 -31.42 -14.32 -26.52
N SER A 30 -30.28 -15.03 -26.41
CA SER A 30 -29.03 -14.44 -25.92
C SER A 30 -28.45 -13.39 -26.87
N LEU A 31 -28.52 -13.61 -28.19
CA LEU A 31 -28.10 -12.62 -29.18
C LEU A 31 -29.01 -11.39 -29.20
N VAL A 32 -30.32 -11.59 -29.12
CA VAL A 32 -31.29 -10.49 -29.05
C VAL A 32 -31.09 -9.67 -27.76
N PHE A 33 -30.87 -10.32 -26.63
CA PHE A 33 -30.60 -9.65 -25.36
C PHE A 33 -29.28 -8.86 -25.40
N GLY A 34 -28.24 -9.42 -26.03
CA GLY A 34 -26.97 -8.72 -26.25
C GLY A 34 -27.11 -7.49 -27.14
N LEU A 35 -27.88 -7.59 -28.24
CA LEU A 35 -28.16 -6.46 -29.12
C LEU A 35 -28.96 -5.37 -28.41
N ILE A 36 -29.95 -5.73 -27.59
CA ILE A 36 -30.74 -4.78 -26.79
C ILE A 36 -29.84 -4.01 -25.82
N ILE A 37 -28.95 -4.70 -25.10
CA ILE A 37 -28.01 -4.04 -24.17
C ILE A 37 -27.08 -3.10 -24.93
N MET A 38 -26.52 -3.52 -26.07
CA MET A 38 -25.66 -2.66 -26.88
C MET A 38 -26.39 -1.42 -27.40
N THR A 39 -27.64 -1.56 -27.83
CA THR A 39 -28.45 -0.40 -28.23
C THR A 39 -28.78 0.53 -27.07
N LEU A 40 -29.04 0.00 -25.86
CA LEU A 40 -29.28 0.82 -24.66
C LEU A 40 -28.01 1.58 -24.24
N VAL A 41 -26.85 0.93 -24.30
CA VAL A 41 -25.56 1.57 -24.05
C VAL A 41 -25.30 2.67 -25.08
N MET A 42 -25.45 2.40 -26.38
CA MET A 42 -25.24 3.41 -27.42
C MET A 42 -26.24 4.57 -27.34
N ALA A 43 -27.53 4.30 -27.03
CA ALA A 43 -28.52 5.34 -26.80
C ALA A 43 -28.18 6.18 -25.56
N SER A 44 -27.65 5.59 -24.49
CA SER A 44 -27.22 6.32 -23.29
C SER A 44 -26.06 7.29 -23.58
N TYR A 45 -25.15 6.94 -24.50
CA TYR A 45 -24.08 7.84 -24.94
C TYR A 45 -24.58 8.97 -25.84
N LEU A 46 -25.56 8.71 -26.72
CA LEU A 46 -26.18 9.74 -27.56
C LEU A 46 -27.03 10.72 -26.73
N LEU A 47 -27.80 10.23 -25.75
CA LEU A 47 -28.56 11.05 -24.81
C LEU A 47 -27.64 11.85 -23.86
N SER A 48 -26.51 11.29 -23.44
CA SER A 48 -25.53 12.03 -22.62
C SER A 48 -24.73 13.06 -23.44
N GLY A 49 -24.53 12.84 -24.73
CA GLY A 49 -23.92 13.82 -25.64
C GLY A 49 -24.84 15.03 -25.92
N ALA A 50 -26.16 14.80 -26.01
CA ALA A 50 -27.15 15.86 -26.18
C ALA A 50 -27.39 16.69 -24.90
N HIS A 51 -27.15 16.11 -23.71
CA HIS A 51 -27.25 16.85 -22.44
C HIS A 51 -26.03 17.75 -22.14
N GLN A 52 -24.96 17.66 -22.94
CA GLN A 52 -23.73 18.42 -22.72
C GLN A 52 -23.70 19.78 -23.45
N GLU A 53 -24.67 20.06 -24.33
CA GLU A 53 -24.84 21.38 -24.97
C GLU A 53 -25.88 22.29 -24.29
N LEU A 54 -26.59 21.83 -23.24
CA LEU A 54 -27.72 22.58 -22.66
C LEU A 54 -27.63 22.89 -21.17
N LEU A 55 -26.49 22.67 -20.51
CA LEU A 55 -26.30 23.08 -19.13
C LEU A 55 -24.91 23.67 -18.87
N ILE A 56 -24.94 24.94 -18.45
CA ILE A 56 -23.91 25.74 -17.75
C ILE A 56 -23.01 26.59 -18.66
N SER A 57 -23.56 27.74 -19.06
CA SER A 57 -22.84 29.00 -19.13
C SER A 57 -22.31 29.36 -17.73
N SER A 58 -21.00 29.23 -17.54
CA SER A 58 -20.27 29.60 -16.32
C SER A 58 -20.00 31.11 -16.29
N PRO A 59 -20.32 31.84 -15.21
CA PRO A 59 -20.03 33.27 -15.08
C PRO A 59 -18.60 33.46 -14.58
N PHE A 60 -17.61 33.22 -15.43
CA PHE A 60 -16.25 33.68 -15.21
C PHE A 60 -15.71 34.27 -16.51
N HIS A 61 -15.91 35.57 -16.67
CA HIS A 61 -15.20 36.38 -17.64
C HIS A 61 -13.70 36.33 -17.34
N TYR A 62 -12.93 35.64 -18.18
CA TYR A 62 -11.49 35.89 -18.25
C TYR A 62 -11.27 37.03 -19.24
N GLY A 63 -10.81 38.16 -18.71
CA GLY A 63 -10.60 39.41 -19.44
C GLY A 63 -9.60 39.27 -20.58
N GLY A 64 -9.90 39.96 -21.67
CA GLY A 64 -9.01 40.13 -22.81
C GLY A 64 -7.72 40.85 -22.42
N PHE A 65 -6.61 40.40 -23.01
CA PHE A 65 -5.34 41.11 -23.00
C PHE A 65 -5.42 42.41 -23.82
N PRO A 66 -4.62 43.44 -23.49
CA PRO A 66 -4.83 44.80 -23.95
C PRO A 66 -4.26 45.00 -25.36
N ASN A 67 -5.10 45.43 -26.31
CA ASN A 67 -4.65 46.04 -27.55
C ASN A 67 -4.70 47.56 -27.40
N ASN A 68 -3.56 48.22 -27.48
CA ASN A 68 -3.48 49.65 -27.78
C ASN A 68 -3.19 49.84 -29.27
N PRO A 69 -3.66 50.94 -29.88
CA PRO A 69 -3.93 51.02 -31.31
C PRO A 69 -2.73 51.55 -32.11
N SER A 70 -2.58 51.12 -33.36
CA SER A 70 -2.16 52.02 -34.44
C SER A 70 -2.21 51.36 -35.83
N LEU A 71 -2.84 52.12 -36.72
CA LEU A 71 -2.61 52.27 -38.16
C LEU A 71 -3.12 51.22 -39.16
N MET A 72 -3.84 51.80 -40.12
CA MET A 72 -4.56 51.22 -41.25
C MET A 72 -3.67 50.79 -42.42
N ASP A 73 -4.25 49.88 -43.20
CA ASP A 73 -4.29 49.79 -44.67
C ASP A 73 -3.27 48.96 -45.48
N SER A 74 -3.88 48.01 -46.19
CA SER A 74 -3.75 47.67 -47.62
C SER A 74 -3.16 46.31 -48.04
N GLU A 75 -4.10 45.49 -48.54
CA GLU A 75 -4.13 44.74 -49.81
C GLU A 75 -3.17 43.57 -50.12
N ASN A 76 -3.84 42.41 -50.27
CA ASN A 76 -3.73 41.38 -51.31
C ASN A 76 -2.67 40.25 -51.29
N PRO A 77 -3.01 39.07 -51.89
CA PRO A 77 -2.53 37.76 -51.46
C PRO A 77 -1.76 37.00 -52.55
N SER A 78 -0.74 36.23 -52.16
CA SER A 78 -0.35 34.98 -52.84
C SER A 78 0.89 34.35 -52.20
N ASP A 79 0.88 33.02 -52.28
CA ASP A 79 1.99 32.09 -52.41
C ASP A 79 2.55 31.32 -51.20
N MET A 80 2.48 30.00 -51.40
CA MET A 80 3.12 28.92 -50.67
C MET A 80 4.63 29.12 -50.57
N LYS A 81 5.20 28.85 -49.39
CA LYS A 81 6.50 28.18 -49.24
C LYS A 81 6.67 27.61 -47.83
N GLU A 82 7.04 26.33 -47.80
CA GLU A 82 7.61 25.62 -46.65
C GLU A 82 8.76 26.42 -46.02
N HIS A 83 8.88 26.45 -44.69
CA HIS A 83 10.19 26.43 -44.00
C HIS A 83 10.05 26.08 -42.51
N HIS A 84 10.83 25.06 -42.13
CA HIS A 84 11.54 24.85 -40.86
C HIS A 84 10.79 24.53 -39.55
N TYR A 85 10.96 23.27 -39.13
CA TYR A 85 10.99 22.83 -37.74
C TYR A 85 11.90 23.74 -36.90
N GLN A 86 11.31 24.47 -35.96
CA GLN A 86 11.99 25.10 -34.83
C GLN A 86 11.77 24.23 -33.58
N PRO A 87 12.82 23.80 -32.86
CA PRO A 87 12.63 23.10 -31.60
C PRO A 87 12.10 24.11 -30.57
N SER A 88 10.94 23.83 -30.00
CA SER A 88 10.35 24.64 -28.94
C SER A 88 11.32 24.74 -27.77
N ILE A 89 11.77 25.96 -27.51
CA ILE A 89 12.63 26.34 -26.38
C ILE A 89 11.91 25.92 -25.09
N ASN A 90 12.52 25.00 -24.35
CA ASN A 90 12.07 24.60 -23.03
C ASN A 90 12.09 25.80 -22.07
N ASN A 91 11.01 25.94 -21.31
CA ASN A 91 10.73 26.90 -20.25
C ASN A 91 11.97 27.33 -19.42
N ILE A 92 12.38 28.60 -19.57
CA ILE A 92 13.33 29.33 -18.71
C ILE A 92 12.57 30.13 -17.61
N SER A 93 11.32 29.77 -17.27
CA SER A 93 10.58 30.47 -16.19
C SER A 93 10.96 29.98 -14.79
N TYR A 94 11.25 28.69 -14.62
CA TYR A 94 11.50 28.08 -13.30
C TYR A 94 12.69 28.68 -12.54
N VAL A 95 13.74 29.10 -13.25
CA VAL A 95 14.98 29.61 -12.64
C VAL A 95 14.82 31.04 -12.12
N LYS A 96 13.96 31.85 -12.74
CA LYS A 96 13.74 33.25 -12.33
C LYS A 96 12.90 33.39 -11.07
N ASP A 97 12.01 32.42 -10.80
CA ASP A 97 11.08 32.47 -9.66
C ASP A 97 11.63 31.81 -8.38
N TYR A 98 12.77 31.11 -8.48
CA TYR A 98 13.39 30.41 -7.35
C TYR A 98 13.73 31.32 -6.14
N PRO A 99 14.29 32.54 -6.32
CA PRO A 99 14.54 33.45 -5.20
C PRO A 99 13.25 33.89 -4.50
N SER A 100 12.19 34.11 -5.27
CA SER A 100 10.86 34.52 -4.79
C SER A 100 10.19 33.40 -4.00
N ILE A 101 10.25 32.16 -4.52
CA ILE A 101 9.75 30.96 -3.84
C ILE A 101 10.53 30.71 -2.55
N LYS A 102 11.85 30.89 -2.57
CA LYS A 102 12.69 30.73 -1.38
C LYS A 102 12.29 31.70 -0.27
N LEU A 103 12.05 32.97 -0.59
CA LEU A 103 11.56 33.96 0.39
C LEU A 103 10.20 33.59 0.97
N ILE A 104 9.30 33.02 0.15
CA ILE A 104 8.00 32.53 0.62
C ILE A 104 8.19 31.32 1.55
N ILE A 105 9.03 30.36 1.19
CA ILE A 105 9.35 29.19 2.02
C ILE A 105 9.98 29.63 3.34
N ASP A 106 10.95 30.55 3.30
CA ASP A 106 11.62 31.08 4.49
C ASP A 106 10.63 31.85 5.38
N SER A 107 9.70 32.63 4.80
CA SER A 107 8.62 33.29 5.55
C SER A 107 7.60 32.31 6.13
N ILE A 108 7.32 31.20 5.45
CA ILE A 108 6.40 30.17 5.95
C ILE A 108 7.09 29.42 7.10
N ALA A 109 8.33 28.98 6.88
CA ALA A 109 9.12 28.27 7.88
C ALA A 109 9.38 29.14 9.13
N ALA A 110 9.59 30.44 8.98
CA ALA A 110 9.73 31.37 10.10
C ALA A 110 8.42 31.62 10.86
N ARG A 111 7.26 31.32 10.25
CA ARG A 111 5.93 31.44 10.87
C ARG A 111 5.38 30.13 11.40
N ILE A 112 5.97 29.00 11.03
CA ILE A 112 5.62 27.68 11.53
C ILE A 112 6.63 27.33 12.62
N GLU A 113 6.24 27.52 13.88
CA GLU A 113 6.95 26.88 14.99
C GLU A 113 6.64 25.38 14.95
N PHE A 114 7.58 24.59 14.45
CA PHE A 114 7.52 23.14 14.61
C PHE A 114 7.86 22.80 16.05
N THR A 115 6.84 22.67 16.90
CA THR A 115 7.02 22.11 18.23
C THR A 115 7.48 20.66 18.09
N THR A 116 8.61 20.32 18.72
CA THR A 116 9.04 18.93 18.82
C THR A 116 7.96 18.13 19.52
N ARG A 117 7.43 17.14 18.82
CA ARG A 117 6.43 16.23 19.36
C ARG A 117 6.98 15.54 20.60
N GLN A 118 6.29 15.71 21.73
CA GLN A 118 6.59 15.00 22.96
C GLN A 118 6.07 13.56 22.82
N LEU A 119 6.89 12.60 23.23
CA LEU A 119 6.45 11.21 23.24
C LEU A 119 5.43 11.01 24.36
N PRO A 120 4.33 10.27 24.11
CA PRO A 120 3.36 9.94 25.15
C PRO A 120 3.99 9.03 26.21
N ASP A 121 3.41 9.04 27.43
CA ASP A 121 3.85 8.14 28.49
C ASP A 121 3.57 6.67 28.13
N LEU A 122 4.50 5.78 28.48
CA LEU A 122 4.40 4.37 28.16
C LEU A 122 3.17 3.70 28.80
N GLN A 123 2.73 4.15 29.98
CA GLN A 123 1.55 3.62 30.65
C GLN A 123 0.26 3.99 29.93
N ASP A 124 0.21 5.17 29.31
CA ASP A 124 -0.94 5.58 28.51
C ASP A 124 -1.05 4.73 27.23
N LEU A 125 0.09 4.46 26.56
CA LEU A 125 0.13 3.52 25.44
C LEU A 125 -0.30 2.11 25.84
N LYS A 126 0.16 1.61 27.00
CA LYS A 126 -0.24 0.30 27.53
C LYS A 126 -1.73 0.22 27.82
N ARG A 127 -2.31 1.27 28.41
CA ARG A 127 -3.75 1.33 28.69
C ARG A 127 -4.56 1.24 27.41
N GLN A 128 -4.07 1.84 26.32
CA GLN A 128 -4.74 1.82 25.03
C GLN A 128 -4.70 0.44 24.36
N GLU A 129 -3.59 -0.28 24.45
CA GLU A 129 -3.37 -1.53 23.71
C GLU A 129 -2.83 -2.65 24.62
N LEU A 130 -3.56 -2.96 25.69
CA LEU A 130 -3.15 -3.93 26.73
C LEU A 130 -2.70 -5.28 26.16
N HIS A 131 -3.46 -5.82 25.20
CA HIS A 131 -3.14 -7.12 24.57
C HIS A 131 -1.86 -7.07 23.73
N MET A 132 -1.61 -5.96 23.03
CA MET A 132 -0.38 -5.83 22.24
C MET A 132 0.85 -5.82 23.15
N PHE A 133 0.79 -5.12 24.29
CA PHE A 133 1.88 -5.06 25.28
C PHE A 133 2.02 -6.32 26.14
N SER A 134 1.02 -7.21 26.19
CA SER A 134 1.16 -8.51 26.86
C SER A 134 1.83 -9.56 25.96
N VAL A 135 1.65 -9.45 24.64
CA VAL A 135 2.20 -10.39 23.66
C VAL A 135 3.63 -10.02 23.23
N ILE A 136 3.89 -8.72 22.98
CA ILE A 136 5.19 -8.25 22.51
C ILE A 136 6.08 -7.90 23.73
N PRO A 137 7.24 -8.55 23.89
CA PRO A 137 8.14 -8.24 25.00
C PRO A 137 8.88 -6.93 24.77
N ASN A 138 9.47 -6.39 25.83
CA ASN A 138 10.34 -5.21 25.78
C ASN A 138 11.84 -5.55 25.63
N LYS A 139 12.19 -6.84 25.61
CA LYS A 139 13.55 -7.33 25.45
C LYS A 139 13.58 -8.40 24.37
N PHE A 140 14.56 -8.29 23.49
CA PHE A 140 14.74 -9.18 22.34
C PHE A 140 16.07 -9.92 22.43
N LEU A 141 16.19 -10.99 21.66
CA LEU A 141 17.37 -11.82 21.57
C LEU A 141 18.56 -11.01 21.01
N PRO A 142 19.72 -10.99 21.67
CA PRO A 142 20.87 -10.16 21.27
C PRO A 142 21.62 -10.71 20.04
N ASN A 143 21.42 -11.98 19.70
CA ASN A 143 22.11 -12.68 18.62
C ASN A 143 21.35 -12.65 17.27
N SER A 144 20.22 -11.92 17.20
CA SER A 144 19.46 -11.70 15.98
C SER A 144 19.48 -10.20 15.62
N LYS A 145 19.69 -9.86 14.35
CA LYS A 145 19.56 -8.47 13.89
C LYS A 145 18.11 -7.98 13.94
N SER A 146 17.16 -8.85 13.60
CA SER A 146 15.73 -8.53 13.74
C SER A 146 15.30 -8.77 15.19
N PRO A 147 14.44 -7.92 15.77
CA PRO A 147 13.99 -8.09 17.15
C PRO A 147 13.16 -9.38 17.27
N CYS A 148 13.73 -10.42 17.86
CA CYS A 148 13.10 -11.73 17.99
C CYS A 148 13.06 -12.20 19.45
N TRP A 149 12.12 -13.09 19.78
CA TRP A 149 11.96 -13.70 21.10
C TRP A 149 11.32 -15.09 20.97
N TYR A 150 11.46 -15.90 22.01
CA TYR A 150 10.77 -17.19 22.10
C TYR A 150 9.41 -17.02 22.76
N GLU A 151 8.38 -17.61 22.15
CA GLU A 151 7.02 -17.69 22.66
C GLU A 151 6.67 -19.16 22.93
N GLU A 152 6.15 -19.45 24.12
CA GLU A 152 5.72 -20.82 24.49
C GLU A 152 4.50 -21.21 23.64
N PHE A 153 4.59 -22.37 22.97
CA PHE A 153 3.51 -22.95 22.19
C PHE A 153 2.87 -24.10 22.97
N SER A 154 1.64 -23.90 23.44
CA SER A 154 0.90 -24.89 24.24
C SER A 154 0.09 -25.89 23.41
N GLY A 155 0.16 -25.82 22.08
CA GLY A 155 -0.59 -26.71 21.18
C GLY A 155 0.02 -28.10 21.02
N ARG A 156 -0.75 -29.02 20.44
CA ARG A 156 -0.27 -30.38 20.07
C ARG A 156 0.33 -30.36 18.66
N ASN A 157 0.99 -31.45 18.27
CA ASN A 157 1.58 -31.58 16.92
C ASN A 157 0.54 -31.57 15.77
N THR A 158 -0.72 -31.83 16.07
CA THR A 158 -1.84 -31.74 15.13
C THR A 158 -2.52 -30.37 15.13
N THR A 159 -2.15 -29.47 16.06
CA THR A 159 -2.74 -28.14 16.15
C THR A 159 -2.23 -27.26 15.02
N ASP A 160 -3.14 -26.70 14.23
CA ASP A 160 -2.84 -25.70 13.20
C ASP A 160 -2.80 -24.30 13.83
N PRO A 161 -1.61 -23.69 14.00
CA PRO A 161 -1.49 -22.38 14.65
C PRO A 161 -2.07 -21.25 13.79
N TYR A 162 -2.31 -21.48 12.50
CA TYR A 162 -2.76 -20.47 11.55
C TYR A 162 -4.25 -20.58 11.21
N LEU A 163 -4.96 -21.54 11.79
CA LEU A 163 -6.34 -21.88 11.44
C LEU A 163 -7.29 -20.67 11.55
N THR A 164 -7.11 -19.86 12.57
CA THR A 164 -7.95 -18.71 12.88
C THR A 164 -7.37 -17.39 12.38
N ASN A 165 -6.25 -17.41 11.66
CA ASN A 165 -5.57 -16.20 11.24
C ASN A 165 -6.41 -15.44 10.20
N SER A 166 -6.74 -14.19 10.50
CA SER A 166 -7.62 -13.35 9.69
C SER A 166 -7.07 -13.11 8.27
N TYR A 167 -5.76 -12.99 8.08
CA TYR A 167 -5.17 -12.85 6.75
C TYR A 167 -5.37 -14.11 5.89
N VAL A 168 -5.29 -15.29 6.50
CA VAL A 168 -5.50 -16.59 5.84
C VAL A 168 -6.97 -16.78 5.44
N LEU A 169 -7.88 -16.40 6.33
CA LEU A 169 -9.31 -16.54 6.12
C LEU A 169 -9.81 -15.67 4.97
N TYR A 170 -9.36 -14.41 4.92
CA TYR A 170 -9.89 -13.42 3.97
C TYR A 170 -9.10 -13.30 2.65
N SER A 171 -7.90 -13.88 2.55
CA SER A 171 -7.09 -13.81 1.31
C SER A 171 -6.67 -15.18 0.81
N LYS A 172 -7.32 -15.63 -0.28
CA LYS A 172 -6.96 -16.87 -0.98
C LYS A 172 -5.52 -16.87 -1.49
N ARG A 173 -4.96 -15.69 -1.79
CA ARG A 173 -3.60 -15.52 -2.33
C ARG A 173 -2.52 -16.03 -1.38
N PHE A 174 -2.77 -16.01 -0.07
CA PHE A 174 -1.75 -16.30 0.93
C PHE A 174 -1.92 -17.67 1.59
N ARG A 175 -3.01 -18.39 1.27
CA ARG A 175 -3.27 -19.73 1.80
C ARG A 175 -2.12 -20.69 1.54
N SER A 176 -1.53 -20.68 0.34
CA SER A 176 -0.41 -21.57 0.00
C SER A 176 0.82 -21.37 0.88
N THR A 177 1.13 -20.12 1.24
CA THR A 177 2.28 -19.80 2.11
C THR A 177 2.03 -20.32 3.53
N PHE A 178 0.84 -20.09 4.06
CA PHE A 178 0.45 -20.54 5.40
C PHE A 178 0.26 -22.07 5.47
N ASP A 179 -0.23 -22.70 4.41
CA ASP A 179 -0.28 -24.15 4.29
C ASP A 179 1.13 -24.77 4.33
N ALA A 180 2.11 -24.11 3.69
CA ALA A 180 3.51 -24.53 3.75
C ALA A 180 4.09 -24.34 5.15
N LEU A 181 3.86 -23.19 5.79
CA LEU A 181 4.28 -22.92 7.17
C LEU A 181 3.71 -23.95 8.14
N ARG A 182 2.40 -24.24 8.05
CA ARG A 182 1.73 -25.25 8.89
C ARG A 182 2.41 -26.60 8.81
N LYS A 183 2.74 -27.08 7.60
CA LYS A 183 3.33 -28.40 7.39
C LYS A 183 4.68 -28.56 8.08
N VAL A 184 5.45 -27.48 8.16
CA VAL A 184 6.81 -27.51 8.75
C VAL A 184 6.84 -27.01 10.20
N PHE A 185 5.76 -26.39 10.68
CA PHE A 185 5.70 -25.66 11.96
C PHE A 185 6.27 -26.45 13.13
N TRP A 186 5.79 -27.69 13.35
CA TRP A 186 6.22 -28.50 14.49
C TRP A 186 7.73 -28.80 14.47
N GLY A 187 8.31 -29.00 13.28
CA GLY A 187 9.74 -29.24 13.12
C GLY A 187 10.63 -28.01 13.33
N HIS A 188 10.05 -26.81 13.35
CA HIS A 188 10.75 -25.55 13.61
C HIS A 188 10.61 -25.06 15.07
N LEU A 189 9.94 -25.82 15.94
CA LEU A 189 9.86 -25.51 17.35
C LEU A 189 11.16 -25.86 18.06
N SER A 190 11.52 -25.07 19.07
CA SER A 190 12.54 -25.43 20.05
C SER A 190 11.90 -26.26 21.16
N HIS A 191 12.51 -27.39 21.49
CA HIS A 191 12.00 -28.34 22.47
C HIS A 191 12.90 -28.34 23.71
N VAL A 192 12.39 -27.84 24.83
CA VAL A 192 13.17 -27.69 26.07
C VAL A 192 12.33 -28.17 27.24
N HIS A 193 12.82 -29.19 27.97
CA HIS A 193 12.16 -29.75 29.16
C HIS A 193 10.66 -30.07 28.98
N GLY A 194 10.29 -30.66 27.83
CA GLY A 194 8.89 -31.00 27.53
C GLY A 194 7.99 -29.83 27.13
N LYS A 195 8.53 -28.61 27.06
CA LYS A 195 7.87 -27.42 26.51
C LYS A 195 8.29 -27.16 25.07
N HIS A 196 7.43 -26.48 24.34
CA HIS A 196 7.64 -26.11 22.94
C HIS A 196 7.70 -24.59 22.82
N PHE A 197 8.67 -24.09 22.06
CA PHE A 197 8.83 -22.66 21.84
C PHE A 197 8.95 -22.36 20.36
N ARG A 198 8.17 -21.39 19.86
CA ARG A 198 8.36 -20.82 18.52
C ARG A 198 9.16 -19.54 18.60
N LEU A 199 9.95 -19.25 17.58
CA LEU A 199 10.62 -17.96 17.45
C LEU A 199 9.66 -16.96 16.81
N ARG A 200 9.41 -15.84 17.48
CA ARG A 200 8.67 -14.69 16.94
C ARG A 200 9.63 -13.56 16.65
N CYS A 201 9.33 -12.76 15.62
CA CYS A 201 10.13 -11.62 15.25
C CYS A 201 9.28 -10.44 14.82
N LEU A 202 9.76 -9.23 15.09
CA LEU A 202 9.27 -7.98 14.52
C LEU A 202 10.16 -7.52 13.35
N PRO A 203 9.63 -6.66 12.46
CA PRO A 203 10.43 -6.01 11.42
C PRO A 203 11.57 -5.19 12.02
N HIS A 204 12.78 -5.35 11.50
CA HIS A 204 13.92 -4.47 11.79
C HIS A 204 13.75 -3.09 11.16
N PHE A 205 13.08 -3.03 10.01
CA PHE A 205 12.80 -1.79 9.29
C PHE A 205 11.39 -1.77 8.67
N TYR A 206 10.90 -0.57 8.41
CA TYR A 206 9.58 -0.31 7.85
C TYR A 206 9.68 0.62 6.64
N ILE A 207 9.17 0.21 5.48
CA ILE A 207 8.93 1.09 4.33
C ILE A 207 7.56 1.72 4.52
N ILE A 208 7.53 2.89 5.15
CA ILE A 208 6.28 3.47 5.68
C ILE A 208 5.55 4.39 4.70
N GLY A 209 6.19 4.78 3.60
CA GLY A 209 5.60 5.71 2.64
C GLY A 209 6.61 6.33 1.68
N GLN A 210 6.18 7.28 0.85
CA GLN A 210 4.79 7.70 0.60
C GLN A 210 4.21 6.89 -0.59
N PRO A 211 2.89 6.60 -0.65
CA PRO A 211 2.31 5.94 -1.82
C PRO A 211 2.59 6.75 -3.08
N LYS A 212 2.78 6.07 -4.22
CA LYS A 212 3.13 6.69 -5.52
C LYS A 212 4.53 7.32 -5.60
N CYS A 213 5.38 7.05 -4.62
CA CYS A 213 6.80 7.43 -4.64
C CYS A 213 7.75 6.26 -4.95
N GLY A 214 7.25 5.16 -5.54
CA GLY A 214 8.10 4.01 -5.92
C GLY A 214 8.36 2.98 -4.80
N THR A 215 7.59 3.00 -3.70
CA THR A 215 7.75 2.05 -2.57
C THR A 215 7.67 0.58 -2.97
N THR A 216 6.88 0.25 -4.01
CA THR A 216 6.79 -1.11 -4.55
C THR A 216 8.06 -1.53 -5.28
N ASP A 217 8.67 -0.64 -6.08
CA ASP A 217 9.93 -0.92 -6.76
C ASP A 217 11.06 -1.13 -5.74
N LEU A 218 11.14 -0.28 -4.71
CA LEU A 218 12.10 -0.47 -3.62
C LEU A 218 11.88 -1.81 -2.88
N TYR A 219 10.64 -2.13 -2.54
CA TYR A 219 10.28 -3.41 -1.91
C TYR A 219 10.73 -4.60 -2.76
N ASP A 220 10.42 -4.58 -4.06
CA ASP A 220 10.72 -5.69 -4.97
C ASP A 220 12.23 -5.87 -5.14
N ARG A 221 12.99 -4.77 -5.22
CA ARG A 221 14.46 -4.80 -5.28
C ARG A 221 15.09 -5.31 -3.99
N LEU A 222 14.64 -4.81 -2.83
CA LEU A 222 15.16 -5.26 -1.53
C LEU A 222 14.88 -6.74 -1.30
N ARG A 223 13.73 -7.25 -1.76
CA ARG A 223 13.38 -8.68 -1.64
C ARG A 223 14.35 -9.61 -2.39
N LEU A 224 15.10 -9.11 -3.37
CA LEU A 224 16.13 -9.88 -4.07
C LEU A 224 17.39 -10.11 -3.21
N HIS A 225 17.61 -9.30 -2.17
CA HIS A 225 18.79 -9.44 -1.32
C HIS A 225 18.67 -10.70 -0.44
N PRO A 226 19.68 -11.58 -0.39
CA PRO A 226 19.58 -12.87 0.30
C PRO A 226 19.34 -12.72 1.82
N GLU A 227 19.87 -11.66 2.43
CA GLU A 227 19.73 -11.37 3.86
C GLU A 227 18.52 -10.49 4.20
N VAL A 228 17.72 -10.06 3.21
CA VAL A 228 16.51 -9.29 3.46
C VAL A 228 15.30 -10.18 3.25
N LYS A 229 14.43 -10.25 4.25
CA LYS A 229 13.14 -10.94 4.19
C LYS A 229 12.04 -9.95 4.51
N PHE A 230 10.83 -10.27 4.06
CA PHE A 230 9.64 -9.48 4.35
C PHE A 230 8.56 -10.37 4.96
N SER A 231 7.51 -9.74 5.46
CA SER A 231 6.25 -10.42 5.75
C SER A 231 5.77 -11.25 4.57
N ALA A 232 5.05 -12.34 4.85
CA ALA A 232 4.41 -13.22 3.87
C ALA A 232 3.52 -12.46 2.88
N ILE A 233 3.06 -11.27 3.27
CA ILE A 233 2.24 -10.36 2.47
C ILE A 233 2.88 -8.98 2.45
N LYS A 234 2.91 -8.33 1.27
CA LYS A 234 3.21 -6.90 1.18
C LYS A 234 1.99 -6.10 1.67
N GLU A 235 2.23 -4.96 2.29
CA GLU A 235 1.18 -4.05 2.76
C GLU A 235 0.13 -4.74 3.66
N PRO A 236 0.52 -5.38 4.78
CA PRO A 236 -0.43 -5.91 5.76
C PRO A 236 -1.42 -4.87 6.28
N HIS A 237 -1.03 -3.59 6.30
CA HIS A 237 -1.84 -2.48 6.85
C HIS A 237 -2.31 -2.74 8.28
N TRP A 238 -1.57 -3.56 9.05
CA TRP A 238 -1.98 -3.94 10.39
C TRP A 238 -2.01 -2.73 11.32
N TRP A 239 -0.89 -2.02 11.37
CA TRP A 239 -0.68 -0.82 12.19
C TRP A 239 -1.70 0.30 11.98
N THR A 240 -2.28 0.42 10.78
CA THR A 240 -3.12 1.57 10.41
C THR A 240 -4.59 1.22 10.22
N ARG A 241 -4.91 0.00 9.79
CA ARG A 241 -6.27 -0.37 9.42
C ARG A 241 -6.74 -1.65 10.09
N LYS A 242 -6.02 -2.77 9.89
CA LYS A 242 -6.52 -4.10 10.28
C LYS A 242 -6.59 -4.29 11.79
N ARG A 243 -5.67 -3.69 12.57
CA ARG A 243 -5.75 -3.71 14.05
C ARG A 243 -7.01 -3.03 14.59
N PHE A 244 -7.60 -2.13 13.80
CA PHE A 244 -8.81 -1.39 14.13
C PHE A 244 -10.08 -1.96 13.48
N GLY A 245 -9.99 -3.10 12.78
CA GLY A 245 -11.13 -3.69 12.08
C GLY A 245 -11.51 -2.98 10.78
N ILE A 246 -10.68 -2.05 10.29
CA ILE A 246 -10.92 -1.31 9.05
C ILE A 246 -10.43 -2.17 7.87
N VAL A 247 -11.35 -2.85 7.19
CA VAL A 247 -11.00 -3.70 6.02
C VAL A 247 -11.16 -2.93 4.71
N ARG A 248 -12.25 -2.17 4.58
CA ARG A 248 -12.45 -1.16 3.54
C ARG A 248 -13.09 0.05 4.19
N LEU A 249 -12.71 1.26 3.78
CA LEU A 249 -13.24 2.51 4.33
C LEU A 249 -14.77 2.65 4.23
N ARG A 250 -15.42 1.85 3.36
CA ARG A 250 -16.86 1.88 3.11
C ARG A 250 -17.64 0.77 3.81
N ASP A 251 -16.97 -0.28 4.29
CA ASP A 251 -17.62 -1.54 4.70
C ASP A 251 -17.92 -1.59 6.22
N GLY A 252 -17.83 -0.45 6.92
CA GLY A 252 -17.95 -0.39 8.38
C GLY A 252 -16.77 -1.04 9.11
N LEU A 253 -16.81 -1.02 10.45
CA LEU A 253 -15.86 -1.73 11.31
C LEU A 253 -16.20 -3.23 11.33
N ARG A 254 -15.18 -4.06 11.15
CA ARG A 254 -15.23 -5.51 11.37
C ARG A 254 -14.44 -5.88 12.62
N ASP A 255 -14.36 -7.18 12.89
CA ASP A 255 -13.46 -7.71 13.91
C ASP A 255 -12.01 -7.26 13.65
N ARG A 256 -11.36 -6.88 14.74
CA ARG A 256 -9.95 -6.45 14.76
C ARG A 256 -9.05 -7.64 14.48
N TYR A 257 -7.98 -7.40 13.73
CA TYR A 257 -6.96 -8.42 13.51
C TYR A 257 -6.04 -8.41 14.73
N PRO A 258 -5.99 -9.50 15.53
CA PRO A 258 -5.15 -9.56 16.72
C PRO A 258 -3.66 -9.41 16.35
N VAL A 259 -2.83 -9.09 17.33
CA VAL A 259 -1.38 -8.89 17.10
C VAL A 259 -0.70 -10.18 16.65
N GLU A 260 -1.18 -11.32 17.12
CA GLU A 260 -0.72 -12.66 16.74
C GLU A 260 -0.87 -12.87 15.23
N ASP A 261 -1.99 -12.44 14.64
CA ASP A 261 -2.22 -12.57 13.19
C ASP A 261 -1.18 -11.78 12.37
N TYR A 262 -0.73 -10.64 12.90
CA TYR A 262 0.34 -9.84 12.31
C TYR A 262 1.71 -10.48 12.51
N LEU A 263 2.00 -11.02 13.69
CA LEU A 263 3.26 -11.70 13.99
C LEU A 263 3.45 -12.95 13.12
N ASP A 264 2.38 -13.71 12.87
CA ASP A 264 2.40 -14.89 11.99
C ASP A 264 2.89 -14.59 10.57
N LEU A 265 2.72 -13.34 10.09
CA LEU A 265 3.20 -12.94 8.77
C LEU A 265 4.74 -13.01 8.66
N PHE A 266 5.45 -13.01 9.78
CA PHE A 266 6.91 -13.04 9.81
C PHE A 266 7.48 -14.44 10.08
N ASP A 267 6.63 -15.45 10.32
CA ASP A 267 7.07 -16.79 10.71
C ASP A 267 7.99 -17.45 9.68
N LEU A 268 7.77 -17.19 8.38
CA LEU A 268 8.67 -17.70 7.34
C LEU A 268 10.10 -17.19 7.50
N ALA A 269 10.26 -15.90 7.84
CA ALA A 269 11.58 -15.31 8.08
C ALA A 269 12.13 -15.73 9.45
N ALA A 270 11.26 -15.82 10.47
CA ALA A 270 11.64 -16.28 11.80
C ALA A 270 12.16 -17.73 11.76
N HIS A 271 11.57 -18.62 10.96
CA HIS A 271 12.07 -19.99 10.76
C HIS A 271 13.49 -20.01 10.20
N GLN A 272 13.83 -19.12 9.26
CA GLN A 272 15.17 -19.03 8.67
C GLN A 272 16.19 -18.52 9.69
N ILE A 273 15.82 -17.51 10.48
CA ILE A 273 16.66 -17.02 11.60
C ILE A 273 16.86 -18.13 12.62
N HIS A 274 15.79 -18.84 12.99
CA HIS A 274 15.81 -19.89 14.00
C HIS A 274 16.74 -21.05 13.62
N GLN A 275 16.71 -21.47 12.34
CA GLN A 275 17.66 -22.45 11.82
C GLN A 275 19.11 -22.00 11.99
N GLY A 276 19.39 -20.71 11.75
CA GLY A 276 20.70 -20.10 12.02
C GLY A 276 21.12 -20.15 13.46
N LEU A 277 20.21 -19.80 14.36
CA LEU A 277 20.45 -19.79 15.81
C LEU A 277 20.74 -21.19 16.35
N GLN A 278 20.19 -22.23 15.72
CA GLN A 278 20.42 -23.64 16.08
C GLN A 278 21.53 -24.32 15.25
N ALA A 279 22.13 -23.64 14.28
CA ALA A 279 23.13 -24.24 13.41
C ALA A 279 24.39 -24.64 14.19
N ALA A 280 24.91 -25.84 13.92
CA ALA A 280 26.16 -26.31 14.53
C ALA A 280 27.41 -25.64 13.93
N SER A 281 27.31 -25.12 12.70
CA SER A 281 28.40 -24.44 12.02
C SER A 281 28.38 -22.93 12.28
N ALA A 282 29.54 -22.38 12.66
CA ALA A 282 29.69 -20.94 12.90
C ALA A 282 29.41 -20.09 11.64
N GLU A 283 29.66 -20.66 10.46
CA GLU A 283 29.44 -20.01 9.16
C GLU A 283 27.95 -19.89 8.83
N GLU A 284 27.16 -20.96 9.00
CA GLU A 284 25.70 -20.91 8.79
C GLU A 284 25.03 -20.05 9.85
N GLN A 285 25.50 -20.14 11.10
CA GLN A 285 25.05 -19.27 12.19
C GLN A 285 25.29 -17.79 11.83
N SER A 286 26.50 -17.43 11.40
CA SER A 286 26.83 -16.06 10.99
C SER A 286 25.97 -15.58 9.81
N LYS A 287 25.72 -16.44 8.82
CA LYS A 287 24.93 -16.09 7.64
C LYS A 287 23.46 -15.82 7.97
N MET A 288 22.84 -16.69 8.76
CA MET A 288 21.41 -16.58 9.07
C MET A 288 21.12 -15.52 10.15
N ASN A 289 22.06 -15.27 11.07
CA ASN A 289 21.94 -14.18 12.06
C ASN A 289 21.97 -12.79 11.40
N LYS A 290 22.44 -12.68 10.15
CA LYS A 290 22.43 -11.43 9.37
C LYS A 290 21.07 -11.11 8.74
N ILE A 291 20.11 -12.04 8.78
CA ILE A 291 18.80 -11.80 8.18
C ILE A 291 18.08 -10.64 8.88
N ILE A 292 17.65 -9.66 8.09
CA ILE A 292 16.79 -8.56 8.52
C ILE A 292 15.40 -8.70 7.93
N ILE A 293 14.40 -8.47 8.77
CA ILE A 293 12.99 -8.53 8.40
C ILE A 293 12.49 -7.11 8.12
N GLY A 294 11.82 -6.92 6.98
CA GLY A 294 11.14 -5.69 6.61
C GLY A 294 9.62 -5.81 6.63
N GLU A 295 8.95 -4.70 6.88
CA GLU A 295 7.53 -4.49 6.61
C GLU A 295 7.40 -3.33 5.62
N ALA A 296 6.37 -3.34 4.77
CA ALA A 296 6.23 -2.34 3.71
C ALA A 296 4.78 -1.93 3.53
N SER A 297 4.23 -1.19 4.50
CA SER A 297 2.92 -0.56 4.42
C SER A 297 3.08 0.94 4.22
N ALA A 298 2.88 1.42 2.99
CA ALA A 298 2.95 2.85 2.68
C ALA A 298 1.89 3.69 3.41
N SER A 299 0.86 3.05 3.99
CA SER A 299 -0.13 3.71 4.84
C SER A 299 0.43 4.08 6.22
N THR A 300 1.46 3.38 6.72
CA THR A 300 2.01 3.56 8.07
C THR A 300 2.46 4.99 8.35
N MET A 301 2.93 5.72 7.33
CA MET A 301 3.32 7.13 7.49
C MET A 301 2.14 8.07 7.74
N TRP A 302 1.00 7.88 7.06
CA TRP A 302 -0.03 8.92 6.94
C TRP A 302 -1.43 8.51 7.40
N ASP A 303 -1.74 7.21 7.44
CA ASP A 303 -3.09 6.72 7.69
C ASP A 303 -3.33 6.51 9.19
N ASN A 304 -3.36 7.62 9.92
CA ASN A 304 -3.64 7.61 11.36
C ASN A 304 -5.12 7.81 11.70
N ASN A 305 -6.00 7.99 10.70
CA ASN A 305 -7.40 8.43 10.87
C ASN A 305 -8.30 7.51 11.71
N ALA A 306 -7.86 6.30 12.00
CA ALA A 306 -8.60 5.35 12.82
C ALA A 306 -8.97 5.94 14.19
N TRP A 307 -8.16 6.87 14.71
CA TRP A 307 -8.40 7.55 15.99
C TRP A 307 -9.80 8.17 16.09
N THR A 308 -10.33 8.71 14.99
CA THR A 308 -11.67 9.33 14.94
C THR A 308 -12.83 8.39 15.25
N PHE A 309 -12.60 7.07 15.21
CA PHE A 309 -13.61 6.06 15.56
C PHE A 309 -13.55 5.62 17.03
N PHE A 310 -12.47 5.92 17.74
CA PHE A 310 -12.19 5.34 19.07
C PHE A 310 -11.92 6.38 20.16
N TYR A 311 -11.61 7.63 19.79
CA TYR A 311 -11.44 8.72 20.73
C TYR A 311 -12.58 9.73 20.58
N ASP A 312 -13.01 10.29 21.70
CA ASP A 312 -14.04 11.31 21.75
C ASP A 312 -13.55 12.63 21.14
N ASN A 313 -14.48 13.53 20.81
CA ASN A 313 -14.20 14.86 20.22
C ASN A 313 -13.38 15.81 21.12
N SER A 314 -12.89 15.36 22.28
CA SER A 314 -12.16 16.15 23.26
C SER A 314 -10.67 16.31 22.94
N THR A 315 -10.18 15.83 21.79
CA THR A 315 -8.75 15.81 21.45
C THR A 315 -8.30 17.01 20.61
N ASP A 316 -9.05 18.12 20.66
CA ASP A 316 -8.77 19.36 19.92
C ASP A 316 -8.55 19.17 18.40
N GLY A 317 -9.13 18.11 17.83
CA GLY A 317 -9.02 17.78 16.40
C GLY A 317 -7.77 16.99 16.01
N GLU A 318 -6.94 16.56 16.96
CA GLU A 318 -5.74 15.77 16.71
C GLU A 318 -5.78 14.37 17.37
N PRO A 319 -5.11 13.37 16.79
CA PRO A 319 -4.96 12.06 17.43
C PRO A 319 -4.12 12.16 18.71
N PRO A 320 -4.58 11.61 19.86
CA PRO A 320 -3.78 11.59 21.09
C PRO A 320 -2.57 10.66 20.97
N PHE A 321 -2.69 9.62 20.15
CA PHE A 321 -1.61 8.68 19.86
C PHE A 321 -1.53 8.41 18.35
N LEU A 322 -0.30 8.34 17.86
CA LEU A 322 0.03 7.96 16.50
C LEU A 322 0.52 6.52 16.45
N THR A 323 0.38 5.90 15.29
CA THR A 323 0.97 4.58 15.01
C THR A 323 2.47 4.53 15.35
N GLN A 324 3.17 5.63 15.09
CA GLN A 324 4.59 5.82 15.34
C GLN A 324 4.95 5.72 16.83
N ASP A 325 4.05 6.12 17.75
CA ASP A 325 4.30 5.99 19.19
C ASP A 325 4.40 4.53 19.61
N PHE A 326 3.48 3.71 19.11
CA PHE A 326 3.48 2.29 19.40
C PHE A 326 4.71 1.61 18.82
N ILE A 327 5.08 1.91 17.56
CA ILE A 327 6.31 1.37 16.96
C ILE A 327 7.53 1.78 17.78
N HIS A 328 7.65 3.05 18.18
CA HIS A 328 8.77 3.54 18.99
C HIS A 328 8.81 2.91 20.38
N ALA A 329 7.66 2.70 21.02
CA ALA A 329 7.57 2.08 22.34
C ALA A 329 8.06 0.63 22.36
N PHE A 330 7.79 -0.15 21.30
CA PHE A 330 8.30 -1.52 21.18
C PHE A 330 9.72 -1.57 20.60
N GLN A 331 10.03 -0.68 19.68
CA GLN A 331 11.26 -0.72 18.87
C GLN A 331 11.82 0.70 18.69
N PRO A 332 12.47 1.27 19.73
CA PRO A 332 13.00 2.63 19.65
C PRO A 332 14.06 2.80 18.55
N GLU A 333 14.74 1.70 18.19
CA GLU A 333 15.79 1.65 17.16
C GLU A 333 15.28 1.28 15.76
N ALA A 334 13.97 1.08 15.57
CA ALA A 334 13.39 0.70 14.28
C ALA A 334 13.77 1.67 13.18
N LYS A 335 14.18 1.15 12.01
CA LYS A 335 14.54 1.99 10.87
C LYS A 335 13.31 2.27 10.01
N LEU A 336 12.99 3.57 9.84
CA LEU A 336 11.87 4.02 9.01
C LEU A 336 12.40 4.52 7.68
N ILE A 337 11.96 3.90 6.59
CA ILE A 337 12.33 4.27 5.21
C ILE A 337 11.15 5.00 4.58
N VAL A 338 11.42 6.21 4.11
CA VAL A 338 10.46 7.06 3.40
C VAL A 338 11.01 7.39 2.02
N MET A 339 10.20 7.17 1.00
CA MET A 339 10.43 7.64 -0.36
C MET A 339 9.53 8.84 -0.62
N LEU A 340 10.13 9.94 -1.04
CA LEU A 340 9.42 11.16 -1.42
C LEU A 340 9.59 11.38 -2.92
N ARG A 341 8.57 11.95 -3.54
CA ARG A 341 8.55 12.41 -4.94
C ARG A 341 8.01 13.83 -4.96
N ASP A 342 8.27 14.55 -6.05
CA ASP A 342 7.58 15.81 -6.33
C ASP A 342 6.06 15.64 -6.08
N PRO A 343 5.47 16.44 -5.16
CA PRO A 343 4.06 16.30 -4.77
C PRO A 343 3.09 16.60 -5.92
N VAL A 344 3.51 17.40 -6.90
CA VAL A 344 2.73 17.67 -8.11
C VAL A 344 2.65 16.38 -8.91
N GLU A 345 3.80 15.80 -9.26
CA GLU A 345 3.84 14.57 -10.05
C GLU A 345 3.17 13.37 -9.36
N SER A 346 3.31 13.23 -8.04
CA SER A 346 2.66 12.14 -7.30
C SER A 346 1.13 12.25 -7.31
N THR A 347 0.59 13.47 -7.37
CA THR A 347 -0.86 13.75 -7.40
C THR A 347 -1.46 13.59 -8.80
N TRP A 348 -0.66 13.82 -9.86
CA TRP A 348 -1.12 13.68 -11.26
C TRP A 348 -1.08 12.23 -11.79
N GLU A 349 -0.62 11.25 -11.00
CA GLU A 349 -0.72 9.85 -11.42
C GLU A 349 -2.18 9.42 -11.66
N PRO A 350 -2.48 8.71 -12.77
CA PRO A 350 -3.82 8.20 -13.04
C PRO A 350 -4.33 7.34 -11.86
N GLY A 351 -5.39 7.80 -11.20
CA GLY A 351 -5.98 7.19 -10.00
C GLY A 351 -5.77 7.97 -8.69
N ALA A 352 -4.83 8.93 -8.65
CA ALA A 352 -4.66 9.84 -7.51
C ALA A 352 -5.69 10.99 -7.52
N TYR A 353 -6.13 11.45 -8.70
CA TYR A 353 -7.09 12.56 -8.84
C TYR A 353 -8.41 12.35 -8.07
N PRO A 354 -9.08 11.17 -8.14
CA PRO A 354 -10.30 10.94 -7.38
C PRO A 354 -10.07 10.78 -5.87
N GLU A 355 -8.87 10.43 -5.41
CA GLU A 355 -8.51 10.37 -3.99
C GLU A 355 -8.12 11.75 -3.44
N ALA A 356 -7.42 12.57 -4.23
CA ALA A 356 -7.03 13.93 -3.89
C ALA A 356 -8.25 14.87 -3.84
N GLN A 357 -9.16 14.82 -4.82
CA GLN A 357 -10.41 15.63 -4.79
C GLN A 357 -11.32 15.27 -3.61
N ARG A 358 -11.43 13.99 -3.26
CA ARG A 358 -12.20 13.56 -2.08
C ARG A 358 -11.57 13.97 -0.75
N ARG A 359 -10.25 14.19 -0.72
CA ARG A 359 -9.53 14.70 0.46
C ARG A 359 -9.73 16.20 0.63
N PHE A 360 -9.71 16.99 -0.44
CA PHE A 360 -9.95 18.44 -0.38
C PHE A 360 -11.38 18.79 0.07
N GLN A 361 -12.39 18.02 -0.36
CA GLN A 361 -13.78 18.29 0.05
C GLN A 361 -14.08 18.05 1.54
N ARG A 362 -13.22 17.33 2.28
CA ARG A 362 -13.37 17.15 3.75
C ARG A 362 -12.74 18.27 4.58
N PHE A 363 -11.94 19.15 3.96
CA PHE A 363 -11.30 20.29 4.63
C PHE A 363 -11.98 21.64 4.32
N SER A 364 -13.09 21.64 3.59
CA SER A 364 -13.95 22.83 3.56
C SER A 364 -14.65 22.95 4.92
N PRO A 365 -14.43 24.03 5.70
CA PRO A 365 -15.31 24.30 6.83
C PRO A 365 -16.72 24.45 6.24
N LEU A 366 -17.67 23.74 6.85
CA LEU A 366 -19.08 24.03 6.63
C LEU A 366 -19.30 25.49 7.03
N SER A 367 -19.29 26.38 6.04
CA SER A 367 -19.79 27.74 6.19
C SER A 367 -21.31 27.64 6.27
N SER A 368 -21.84 27.75 7.48
CA SER A 368 -23.20 28.20 7.75
C SER A 368 -23.20 28.95 9.07
#